data_AF-A0A2V8J7D6-F1
#
_entry.id   AF-A0A2V8J7D6-F1
#
_cell.length_a   1.000
_cell.length_b   1.000
_cell.length_c   1.000
_cell.angle_alpha   90.00
_cell.angle_beta   90.00
_cell.angle_gamma   90.00
#
_symmetry.space_group_name_H-M   'P 1'
#
loop_
_entity.id
_entity.type
_entity.pdbx_description
1 polymer ?
#
loop_
_entity_poly.entity_id
_entity_poly.type
_entity_poly.pdbx_seq_one_letter_code
_entity_poly.pdbx_strand_id
1 'polypeptide(L)'
;MVTGFSEEAGSFRFQYMSNEREFAALIPELKKSTKPGGVYLGVGPEQNFSYIAALRPRIAFIFDIRRENMLEHLIYKALFEMSLNRVEFISRLFSRRTPAGLSDKSTVSALFQAFGRVPGDAQLFTQNLQAMKDHLMKDRRFFLSRQDQSDVDGIYRTFFDAGPGVAYFGGFYGGSYADLMMATDDDGQPRSYLASEDNFQFLREMERQNLIVPLVGNFAGTKAIRAAAGYLKEHQAIVTTFYTSNVEQYLFDQGDDWQRFYTNLATLPVDSYSTLIRSSHFAPGARLRRVPSNYVMLRCSIADLVKAFREGRIQNYYNAIQMSQE
;
A
#
# COMPACT_ATOMS: atom_id res chain seq x y z
N MET A 1 -6.42 10.58 14.17
CA MET A 1 -5.38 9.52 14.17
C MET A 1 -4.14 9.96 13.42
N VAL A 2 -4.23 10.39 12.16
CA VAL A 2 -3.09 10.80 11.31
C VAL A 2 -2.05 11.64 12.07
N THR A 3 -2.40 12.79 12.62
CA THR A 3 -1.44 13.65 13.35
C THR A 3 -0.97 13.05 14.68
N GLY A 4 -1.91 12.51 15.48
CA GLY A 4 -1.62 12.06 16.84
C GLY A 4 -0.76 10.80 16.91
N PHE A 5 -0.97 9.86 15.97
CA PHE A 5 -0.26 8.59 15.94
C PHE A 5 1.06 8.71 15.17
N SER A 6 1.15 9.60 14.19
CA SER A 6 2.38 9.82 13.43
C SER A 6 3.54 10.28 14.31
N GLU A 7 4.76 9.98 13.87
CA GLU A 7 6.02 10.43 14.47
C GLU A 7 6.82 11.31 13.51
N GLU A 8 8.04 11.68 13.91
CA GLU A 8 8.92 12.49 13.07
C GLU A 8 9.25 11.75 11.76
N ALA A 9 9.22 12.49 10.65
CA ALA A 9 9.52 11.93 9.34
C ALA A 9 11.01 11.64 9.20
N GLY A 10 11.33 10.52 8.58
CA GLY A 10 12.68 10.24 8.08
C GLY A 10 12.72 10.40 6.56
N SER A 11 13.75 9.80 5.95
CA SER A 11 13.97 9.87 4.49
C SER A 11 14.14 8.47 3.90
N PHE A 12 13.64 8.29 2.68
CA PHE A 12 13.83 7.06 1.91
C PHE A 12 13.86 7.38 0.42
N ARG A 13 14.74 6.73 -0.33
CA ARG A 13 15.14 7.17 -1.69
C ARG A 13 14.20 6.75 -2.83
N PHE A 14 13.16 5.97 -2.54
CA PHE A 14 12.23 5.44 -3.55
C PHE A 14 10.97 6.31 -3.70
N GLN A 15 10.28 6.21 -4.85
CA GLN A 15 9.19 7.12 -5.24
C GLN A 15 7.86 6.39 -5.48
N TYR A 16 6.78 7.06 -5.02
CA TYR A 16 5.32 7.06 -5.31
C TYR A 16 4.61 5.89 -6.04
N MET A 17 5.18 4.69 -6.08
CA MET A 17 4.51 3.51 -6.63
C MET A 17 5.20 2.23 -6.16
N SER A 18 4.45 1.14 -6.03
CA SER A 18 5.05 -0.18 -5.86
C SER A 18 5.67 -0.69 -7.16
N ASN A 19 6.73 -1.47 -7.03
CA ASN A 19 7.30 -2.28 -8.11
C ASN A 19 6.98 -3.78 -7.96
N GLU A 20 6.20 -4.18 -6.95
CA GLU A 20 5.94 -5.58 -6.61
C GLU A 20 4.70 -6.10 -7.34
N ARG A 21 4.84 -6.66 -8.54
CA ARG A 21 3.71 -7.25 -9.28
C ARG A 21 3.31 -8.63 -8.78
N GLU A 22 4.23 -9.29 -8.07
CA GLU A 22 4.08 -10.64 -7.55
C GLU A 22 3.04 -10.72 -6.42
N PHE A 23 2.57 -9.58 -5.89
CA PHE A 23 1.47 -9.51 -4.91
C PHE A 23 0.24 -10.30 -5.38
N ALA A 24 -0.05 -10.25 -6.70
CA ALA A 24 -1.30 -10.76 -7.24
C ALA A 24 -1.47 -12.26 -6.96
N ALA A 25 -0.43 -13.05 -7.13
CA ALA A 25 -0.53 -14.48 -6.88
C ALA A 25 -0.42 -14.90 -5.40
N LEU A 26 -0.12 -13.97 -4.49
CA LEU A 26 -0.26 -14.23 -3.06
C LEU A 26 -1.74 -14.12 -2.60
N ILE A 27 -2.54 -13.30 -3.29
CA ILE A 27 -3.93 -13.01 -2.91
C ILE A 27 -4.82 -14.26 -2.73
N PRO A 28 -4.82 -15.27 -3.64
CA PRO A 28 -5.67 -16.45 -3.47
C PRO A 28 -5.41 -17.19 -2.15
N GLU A 29 -4.15 -17.34 -1.75
CA GLU A 29 -3.79 -18.05 -0.53
C GLU A 29 -4.10 -17.22 0.73
N LEU A 30 -3.88 -15.92 0.68
CA LEU A 30 -4.26 -15.02 1.76
C LEU A 30 -5.76 -15.02 2.01
N LYS A 31 -6.59 -15.08 0.95
CA LYS A 31 -8.06 -15.15 1.10
C LYS A 31 -8.55 -16.43 1.79
N LYS A 32 -7.78 -17.53 1.72
CA LYS A 32 -8.12 -18.79 2.40
C LYS A 32 -7.72 -18.77 3.88
N SER A 33 -6.62 -18.10 4.20
CA SER A 33 -5.98 -18.18 5.52
C SER A 33 -6.30 -17.00 6.45
N THR A 34 -6.63 -15.83 5.89
CA THR A 34 -6.88 -14.61 6.66
C THR A 34 -8.29 -14.60 7.22
N LYS A 35 -8.43 -14.36 8.52
CA LYS A 35 -9.73 -14.21 9.16
C LYS A 35 -10.45 -12.94 8.67
N PRO A 36 -11.74 -13.01 8.33
CA PRO A 36 -12.49 -11.84 7.89
C PRO A 36 -12.68 -10.82 9.02
N GLY A 37 -12.80 -9.55 8.65
CA GLY A 37 -13.09 -8.47 9.58
C GLY A 37 -11.95 -8.13 10.55
N GLY A 38 -10.72 -8.53 10.25
CA GLY A 38 -9.53 -8.16 11.01
C GLY A 38 -9.04 -6.74 10.73
N VAL A 39 -7.83 -6.45 11.21
CA VAL A 39 -7.10 -5.21 10.92
C VAL A 39 -5.97 -5.50 9.94
N TYR A 40 -5.81 -4.60 8.97
CA TYR A 40 -4.68 -4.61 8.04
C TYR A 40 -3.64 -3.56 8.45
N LEU A 41 -2.38 -3.95 8.47
CA LEU A 41 -1.23 -3.05 8.59
C LEU A 41 -0.40 -3.13 7.31
N GLY A 42 0.21 -2.02 6.90
CA GLY A 42 0.95 -1.97 5.64
C GLY A 42 2.04 -0.91 5.60
N VAL A 43 2.89 -0.96 4.59
CA VAL A 43 3.88 0.07 4.24
C VAL A 43 3.81 0.45 2.77
N GLY A 44 4.25 1.65 2.44
CA GLY A 44 4.30 2.13 1.06
C GLY A 44 2.93 2.52 0.51
N PRO A 45 2.84 2.76 -0.80
CA PRO A 45 1.67 3.41 -1.40
C PRO A 45 0.54 2.40 -1.75
N GLU A 46 0.16 2.34 -3.03
CA GLU A 46 -1.11 1.79 -3.51
C GLU A 46 -1.21 0.26 -3.50
N GLN A 47 -0.11 -0.48 -3.36
CA GLN A 47 -0.18 -1.94 -3.29
C GLN A 47 -0.99 -2.42 -2.07
N ASN A 48 -1.03 -1.61 -1.01
CA ASN A 48 -1.88 -1.83 0.16
C ASN A 48 -3.35 -1.94 -0.21
N PHE A 49 -3.84 -1.13 -1.16
CA PHE A 49 -5.24 -1.14 -1.57
C PHE A 49 -5.66 -2.48 -2.17
N SER A 50 -4.76 -3.16 -2.90
CA SER A 50 -5.04 -4.48 -3.46
C SER A 50 -5.20 -5.54 -2.37
N TYR A 51 -4.34 -5.53 -1.35
CA TYR A 51 -4.51 -6.40 -0.19
C TYR A 51 -5.77 -6.06 0.60
N ILE A 52 -6.05 -4.78 0.86
CA ILE A 52 -7.24 -4.33 1.57
C ILE A 52 -8.52 -4.74 0.83
N ALA A 53 -8.59 -4.54 -0.49
CA ALA A 53 -9.75 -4.95 -1.29
C ALA A 53 -9.97 -6.46 -1.29
N ALA A 54 -8.90 -7.25 -1.28
CA ALA A 54 -8.97 -8.71 -1.26
C ALA A 54 -9.35 -9.27 0.13
N LEU A 55 -8.80 -8.70 1.19
CA LEU A 55 -8.91 -9.20 2.57
C LEU A 55 -10.07 -8.57 3.35
N ARG A 56 -10.56 -7.43 2.89
CA ARG A 56 -11.70 -6.69 3.46
C ARG A 56 -11.60 -6.49 4.99
N PRO A 57 -10.51 -5.86 5.49
CA PRO A 57 -10.37 -5.56 6.91
C PRO A 57 -11.41 -4.51 7.35
N ARG A 58 -11.66 -4.42 8.66
CA ARG A 58 -12.51 -3.36 9.23
C ARG A 58 -11.82 -2.00 9.28
N ILE A 59 -10.49 -1.99 9.35
CA ILE A 59 -9.66 -0.79 9.37
C ILE A 59 -8.26 -1.14 8.91
N ALA A 60 -7.60 -0.21 8.24
CA ALA A 60 -6.24 -0.31 7.76
C ALA A 60 -5.37 0.83 8.30
N PHE A 61 -4.16 0.51 8.76
CA PHE A 61 -3.13 1.49 9.09
C PHE A 61 -1.96 1.31 8.14
N ILE A 62 -1.56 2.37 7.45
CA ILE A 62 -0.44 2.32 6.50
C ILE A 62 0.66 3.22 7.04
N PHE A 63 1.82 2.64 7.32
CA PHE A 63 2.97 3.30 7.91
C PHE A 63 4.03 3.54 6.84
N ASP A 64 4.61 4.73 6.78
CA ASP A 64 5.81 4.96 5.98
C ASP A 64 6.70 5.97 6.70
N ILE A 65 8.01 5.80 6.60
CA ILE A 65 8.96 6.72 7.23
C ILE A 65 8.87 8.14 6.62
N ARG A 66 8.41 8.23 5.36
CA ARG A 66 8.28 9.48 4.60
C ARG A 66 6.94 10.16 4.87
N ARG A 67 6.98 11.47 5.02
CA ARG A 67 5.77 12.30 5.11
C ARG A 67 5.02 12.34 3.77
N GLU A 68 5.78 12.29 2.68
CA GLU A 68 5.31 12.33 1.32
C GLU A 68 4.40 11.14 1.00
N ASN A 69 4.69 9.95 1.55
CA ASN A 69 3.81 8.80 1.35
C ASN A 69 2.49 8.94 2.14
N MET A 70 2.51 9.55 3.32
CA MET A 70 1.27 9.89 4.03
C MET A 70 0.43 10.89 3.21
N LEU A 71 1.07 11.89 2.58
CA LEU A 71 0.39 12.85 1.70
C LEU A 71 -0.13 12.19 0.42
N GLU A 72 0.62 11.25 -0.16
CA GLU A 72 0.20 10.44 -1.29
C GLU A 72 -1.07 9.63 -0.99
N HIS A 73 -1.17 9.02 0.19
CA HIS A 73 -2.41 8.37 0.63
C HIS A 73 -3.57 9.35 0.83
N LEU A 74 -3.30 10.58 1.26
CA LEU A 74 -4.35 11.62 1.31
C LEU A 74 -4.80 12.05 -0.11
N ILE A 75 -3.89 12.07 -1.08
CA ILE A 75 -4.25 12.25 -2.50
C ILE A 75 -5.19 11.12 -2.94
N TYR A 76 -4.82 9.86 -2.67
CA TYR A 76 -5.67 8.71 -3.00
C TYR A 76 -7.04 8.79 -2.33
N LYS A 77 -7.10 9.14 -1.04
CA LYS A 77 -8.35 9.39 -0.31
C LYS A 77 -9.27 10.34 -1.06
N ALA A 78 -8.78 11.52 -1.40
CA ALA A 78 -9.57 12.50 -2.13
C ALA A 78 -10.03 11.98 -3.50
N LEU A 79 -9.14 11.29 -4.23
CA LEU A 79 -9.48 10.70 -5.53
C LEU A 79 -10.57 9.62 -5.43
N PHE A 80 -10.50 8.73 -4.44
CA PHE A 80 -11.55 7.73 -4.20
C PHE A 80 -12.89 8.38 -3.89
N GLU A 81 -12.90 9.38 -3.02
CA GLU A 81 -14.13 10.02 -2.58
C GLU A 81 -14.79 10.87 -3.67
N MET A 82 -13.98 11.56 -4.47
CA MET A 82 -14.41 12.42 -5.59
C MET A 82 -14.78 11.66 -6.88
N SER A 83 -14.57 10.35 -6.91
CA SER A 83 -14.84 9.51 -8.09
C SER A 83 -16.02 8.59 -7.82
N LEU A 84 -16.98 8.53 -8.75
CA LEU A 84 -18.16 7.66 -8.59
C LEU A 84 -17.85 6.19 -8.86
N ASN A 85 -16.88 5.91 -9.72
CA ASN A 85 -16.48 4.58 -10.16
C ASN A 85 -14.98 4.54 -10.52
N ARG A 86 -14.46 3.35 -10.83
CA ARG A 86 -13.03 3.19 -11.17
C ARG A 86 -12.60 3.89 -12.47
N VAL A 87 -13.51 4.18 -13.40
CA VAL A 87 -13.19 4.92 -14.63
C VAL A 87 -12.88 6.38 -14.30
N GLU A 88 -13.76 7.01 -13.51
CA GLU A 88 -13.55 8.38 -13.03
C GLU A 88 -12.30 8.50 -12.17
N PHE A 89 -12.03 7.50 -11.33
CA PHE A 89 -10.82 7.45 -10.52
C PHE A 89 -9.56 7.50 -11.38
N ILE A 90 -9.46 6.66 -12.42
CA ILE A 90 -8.29 6.64 -13.33
C ILE A 90 -8.19 7.98 -14.08
N SER A 91 -9.33 8.53 -14.53
CA SER A 91 -9.38 9.84 -15.20
C SER A 91 -8.83 10.95 -14.30
N ARG A 92 -9.20 10.97 -13.02
CA ARG A 92 -8.70 11.94 -12.05
C ARG A 92 -7.25 11.66 -11.66
N LEU A 93 -6.85 10.42 -11.40
CA LEU A 93 -5.48 10.09 -10.98
C LEU A 93 -4.44 10.60 -11.99
N PHE A 94 -4.68 10.39 -13.28
CA PHE A 94 -3.76 10.79 -14.34
C PHE A 94 -4.12 12.11 -15.02
N SER A 95 -5.21 12.77 -14.61
CA SER A 95 -5.79 13.93 -15.29
C SER A 95 -5.88 13.77 -16.81
N ARG A 96 -6.53 12.68 -17.22
CA ARG A 96 -6.81 12.32 -18.62
C ARG A 96 -8.30 12.31 -18.85
N ARG A 97 -8.76 12.82 -19.99
CA ARG A 97 -10.19 12.77 -20.36
C ARG A 97 -10.66 11.32 -20.41
N THR A 98 -11.87 11.05 -19.94
CA THR A 98 -12.43 9.69 -19.96
C THR A 98 -12.63 9.23 -21.41
N PRO A 99 -11.98 8.14 -21.86
CA PRO A 99 -12.23 7.57 -23.18
C PRO A 99 -13.70 7.14 -23.34
N ALA A 100 -14.25 7.30 -24.54
CA ALA A 100 -15.60 6.82 -24.84
C ALA A 100 -15.69 5.28 -24.75
N GLY A 101 -16.85 4.77 -24.35
CA GLY A 101 -17.14 3.33 -24.31
C GLY A 101 -16.61 2.59 -23.08
N LEU A 102 -15.98 3.28 -22.12
CA LEU A 102 -15.63 2.70 -20.83
C LEU A 102 -16.81 2.76 -19.84
N SER A 103 -16.89 1.75 -18.98
CA SER A 103 -17.87 1.67 -17.90
C SER A 103 -17.29 0.92 -16.69
N ASP A 104 -18.06 0.86 -15.62
CA ASP A 104 -17.80 0.03 -14.43
C ASP A 104 -17.60 -1.47 -14.76
N LYS A 105 -18.09 -1.95 -15.92
CA LYS A 105 -17.92 -3.33 -16.40
C LYS A 105 -16.67 -3.56 -17.25
N SER A 106 -15.95 -2.52 -17.66
CA SER A 106 -14.74 -2.66 -18.49
C SER A 106 -13.65 -3.45 -17.77
N THR A 107 -12.94 -4.35 -18.43
CA THR A 107 -11.82 -5.06 -17.78
C THR A 107 -10.70 -4.07 -17.41
N VAL A 108 -9.91 -4.38 -16.37
CA VAL A 108 -8.77 -3.51 -15.99
C VAL A 108 -7.79 -3.31 -17.14
N SER A 109 -7.58 -4.33 -17.97
CA SER A 109 -6.78 -4.22 -19.18
C SER A 109 -7.37 -3.23 -20.18
N ALA A 110 -8.68 -3.30 -20.45
CA ALA A 110 -9.36 -2.35 -21.34
C ALA A 110 -9.28 -0.91 -20.82
N LEU A 111 -9.42 -0.71 -19.50
CA LEU A 111 -9.26 0.61 -18.87
C LEU A 111 -7.87 1.18 -19.14
N PHE A 112 -6.82 0.46 -18.78
CA PHE A 112 -5.44 0.97 -18.91
C PHE A 112 -4.96 1.07 -20.36
N GLN A 113 -5.41 0.18 -21.26
CA GLN A 113 -5.16 0.32 -22.70
C GLN A 113 -5.81 1.58 -23.28
N ALA A 114 -7.04 1.91 -22.88
CA ALA A 114 -7.73 3.09 -23.36
C ALA A 114 -7.11 4.38 -22.80
N PHE A 115 -6.89 4.46 -21.48
CA PHE A 115 -6.27 5.63 -20.86
C PHE A 115 -4.81 5.84 -21.29
N GLY A 116 -4.07 4.77 -21.61
CA GLY A 116 -2.72 4.85 -22.15
C GLY A 116 -2.61 5.60 -23.48
N ARG A 117 -3.72 5.70 -24.23
CA ARG A 117 -3.79 6.42 -25.53
C ARG A 117 -4.29 7.86 -25.41
N VAL A 118 -4.78 8.28 -24.25
CA VAL A 118 -5.30 9.63 -24.04
C VAL A 118 -4.19 10.51 -23.47
N PRO A 119 -3.83 11.66 -24.07
CA PRO A 119 -2.81 12.54 -23.51
C PRO A 119 -3.27 13.15 -22.18
N GLY A 120 -2.31 13.54 -21.33
CA GLY A 120 -2.60 14.33 -20.13
C GLY A 120 -3.25 15.67 -20.51
N ASP A 121 -4.27 16.08 -19.77
CA ASP A 121 -4.97 17.36 -19.95
C ASP A 121 -4.58 18.31 -18.82
N ALA A 122 -3.81 19.36 -19.14
CA ALA A 122 -3.31 20.32 -18.18
C ALA A 122 -4.43 21.13 -17.49
N GLN A 123 -5.54 21.40 -18.19
CA GLN A 123 -6.68 22.09 -17.59
C GLN A 123 -7.37 21.19 -16.58
N LEU A 124 -7.56 19.91 -16.94
CA LEU A 124 -8.11 18.90 -16.04
C LEU A 124 -7.20 18.69 -14.82
N PHE A 125 -5.88 18.71 -15.00
CA PHE A 125 -4.90 18.65 -13.90
C PHE A 125 -5.09 19.79 -12.90
N THR A 126 -5.12 21.05 -13.37
CA THR A 126 -5.33 22.20 -12.49
C THR A 126 -6.66 22.12 -11.75
N GLN A 127 -7.73 21.71 -12.44
CA GLN A 127 -9.06 21.55 -11.83
C GLN A 127 -9.08 20.46 -10.77
N ASN A 128 -8.53 19.28 -11.08
CA ASN A 128 -8.48 18.15 -10.15
C ASN A 128 -7.62 18.46 -8.92
N LEU A 129 -6.45 19.06 -9.11
CA LEU A 129 -5.54 19.41 -8.01
C LEU A 129 -6.20 20.41 -7.04
N GLN A 130 -6.84 21.45 -7.58
CA GLN A 130 -7.56 22.42 -6.75
C GLN A 130 -8.72 21.76 -5.99
N ALA A 131 -9.55 20.97 -6.68
CA ALA A 131 -10.68 20.27 -6.07
C ALA A 131 -10.24 19.27 -5.00
N MET A 132 -9.12 18.59 -5.21
CA MET A 132 -8.50 17.66 -4.25
C MET A 132 -8.04 18.38 -2.98
N LYS A 133 -7.30 19.49 -3.11
CA LYS A 133 -6.83 20.28 -1.96
C LYS A 133 -8.01 20.87 -1.20
N ASP A 134 -9.01 21.38 -1.92
CA ASP A 134 -10.26 21.87 -1.32
C ASP A 134 -10.98 20.76 -0.55
N HIS A 135 -11.12 19.58 -1.14
CA HIS A 135 -11.75 18.45 -0.47
C HIS A 135 -11.01 18.02 0.80
N LEU A 136 -9.67 17.90 0.75
CA LEU A 136 -8.87 17.52 1.90
C LEU A 136 -8.92 18.55 3.03
N MET A 137 -8.79 19.84 2.70
CA MET A 137 -8.65 20.91 3.69
C MET A 137 -10.00 21.45 4.18
N LYS A 138 -11.01 21.56 3.31
CA LYS A 138 -12.31 22.16 3.64
C LYS A 138 -13.32 21.09 4.08
N ASP A 139 -13.48 20.03 3.28
CA ASP A 139 -14.50 19.00 3.56
C ASP A 139 -14.01 18.02 4.64
N ARG A 140 -12.77 17.54 4.49
CA ARG A 140 -12.14 16.57 5.40
C ARG A 140 -11.34 17.20 6.54
N ARG A 141 -11.13 18.52 6.50
CA ARG A 141 -10.49 19.32 7.56
C ARG A 141 -9.10 18.83 7.95
N PHE A 142 -8.36 18.23 7.02
CA PHE A 142 -6.96 17.95 7.23
C PHE A 142 -6.18 19.26 7.28
N PHE A 143 -5.37 19.41 8.34
CA PHE A 143 -4.45 20.53 8.43
C PHE A 143 -3.21 20.22 7.59
N LEU A 144 -3.16 20.78 6.39
CA LEU A 144 -2.01 20.70 5.49
C LEU A 144 -1.24 22.02 5.56
N SER A 145 0.00 21.95 6.03
CA SER A 145 0.92 23.10 6.02
C SER A 145 1.19 23.58 4.59
N ARG A 146 1.84 24.74 4.45
CA ARG A 146 2.28 25.23 3.12
C ARG A 146 3.23 24.25 2.43
N GLN A 147 4.09 23.60 3.20
CA GLN A 147 4.98 22.56 2.66
C GLN A 147 4.18 21.35 2.19
N ASP A 148 3.26 20.84 3.02
CA ASP A 148 2.39 19.71 2.64
C ASP A 148 1.62 19.98 1.35
N GLN A 149 1.12 21.20 1.18
CA GLN A 149 0.41 21.61 -0.02
C GLN A 149 1.33 21.64 -1.25
N SER A 150 2.59 22.05 -1.10
CA SER A 150 3.58 22.01 -2.18
C SER A 150 3.97 20.58 -2.52
N ASP A 151 4.09 19.71 -1.52
CA ASP A 151 4.43 18.29 -1.71
C ASP A 151 3.27 17.56 -2.39
N VAL A 152 2.01 17.86 -2.03
CA VAL A 152 0.82 17.35 -2.72
C VAL A 152 0.83 17.75 -4.21
N ASP A 153 1.18 19.00 -4.52
CA ASP A 153 1.29 19.46 -5.91
C ASP A 153 2.36 18.66 -6.67
N GLY A 154 3.53 18.46 -6.06
CA GLY A 154 4.64 17.69 -6.63
C GLY A 154 4.31 16.21 -6.85
N ILE A 155 3.73 15.54 -5.84
CA ILE A 155 3.34 14.12 -5.92
C ILE A 155 2.29 13.93 -7.02
N TYR A 156 1.24 14.74 -7.02
CA TYR A 156 0.18 14.62 -8.03
C TYR A 156 0.69 14.93 -9.44
N ARG A 157 1.65 15.86 -9.56
CA ARG A 157 2.34 16.15 -10.82
C ARG A 157 3.11 14.94 -11.35
N THR A 158 3.73 14.13 -10.48
CA THR A 158 4.39 12.89 -10.90
C THR A 158 3.42 11.93 -11.60
N PHE A 159 2.21 11.72 -11.06
CA PHE A 159 1.20 10.89 -11.71
C PHE A 159 0.74 11.46 -13.06
N PHE A 160 0.56 12.78 -13.15
CA PHE A 160 0.19 13.45 -14.39
C PHE A 160 1.26 13.29 -15.49
N ASP A 161 2.51 13.59 -15.17
CA ASP A 161 3.64 13.59 -16.11
C ASP A 161 3.99 12.17 -16.58
N ALA A 162 3.99 11.19 -15.67
CA ALA A 162 4.26 9.79 -16.03
C ALA A 162 3.06 9.13 -16.72
N GLY A 163 1.83 9.39 -16.25
CA GLY A 163 0.64 8.70 -16.71
C GLY A 163 0.60 7.21 -16.34
N PRO A 164 -0.30 6.43 -16.97
CA PRO A 164 -0.51 5.04 -16.61
C PRO A 164 0.58 4.08 -17.12
N GLY A 165 1.22 4.39 -18.24
CA GLY A 165 2.06 3.45 -18.99
C GLY A 165 3.57 3.66 -18.89
N VAL A 166 4.01 4.71 -18.18
CA VAL A 166 5.44 4.98 -17.97
C VAL A 166 5.90 4.31 -16.67
N ALA A 167 7.08 3.70 -16.69
CA ALA A 167 7.70 3.16 -15.49
C ALA A 167 8.13 4.30 -14.56
N TYR A 168 7.70 4.24 -13.30
CA TYR A 168 8.04 5.24 -12.28
C TYR A 168 9.48 5.06 -11.76
N PHE A 169 10.10 3.91 -12.04
CA PHE A 169 11.50 3.61 -11.77
C PHE A 169 12.24 3.52 -13.10
N GLY A 170 13.08 4.51 -13.40
CA GLY A 170 13.79 4.64 -14.68
C GLY A 170 14.46 3.34 -15.13
N GLY A 171 13.93 2.73 -16.19
CA GLY A 171 14.58 1.69 -16.99
C GLY A 171 14.69 0.27 -16.38
N PHE A 172 14.45 -0.72 -17.24
CA PHE A 172 14.66 -2.18 -17.13
C PHE A 172 13.98 -2.99 -16.02
N TYR A 173 13.76 -2.45 -14.81
CA TYR A 173 13.19 -3.22 -13.68
C TYR A 173 11.88 -2.65 -13.12
N GLY A 174 11.53 -1.39 -13.44
CA GLY A 174 10.28 -0.78 -13.03
C GLY A 174 9.10 -1.15 -13.93
N GLY A 175 8.02 -1.67 -13.34
CA GLY A 175 6.72 -1.71 -14.01
C GLY A 175 6.12 -0.31 -14.10
N SER A 176 5.21 -0.09 -15.04
CA SER A 176 4.29 1.04 -15.02
C SER A 176 3.15 0.82 -14.03
N TYR A 177 2.40 1.87 -13.72
CA TYR A 177 1.18 1.75 -12.90
C TYR A 177 0.19 0.76 -13.53
N ALA A 178 0.05 0.80 -14.85
CA ALA A 178 -0.76 -0.15 -15.60
C ALA A 178 -0.27 -1.59 -15.40
N ASP A 179 1.05 -1.85 -15.41
CA ASP A 179 1.59 -3.19 -15.16
C ASP A 179 1.25 -3.72 -13.76
N LEU A 180 1.29 -2.85 -12.75
CA LEU A 180 0.89 -3.21 -11.39
C LEU A 180 -0.61 -3.52 -11.32
N MET A 181 -1.45 -2.68 -11.93
CA MET A 181 -2.90 -2.86 -11.90
C MET A 181 -3.38 -4.03 -12.74
N MET A 182 -2.64 -4.40 -13.79
CA MET A 182 -2.94 -5.54 -14.66
C MET A 182 -2.26 -6.83 -14.21
N ALA A 183 -1.47 -6.81 -13.13
CA ALA A 183 -0.84 -8.02 -12.59
C ALA A 183 -1.89 -9.09 -12.26
N THR A 184 -1.58 -10.34 -12.62
CA THR A 184 -2.47 -11.49 -12.47
C THR A 184 -1.90 -12.51 -11.51
N ASP A 185 -2.79 -13.31 -10.91
CA ASP A 185 -2.37 -14.51 -10.19
C ASP A 185 -2.03 -15.68 -11.13
N ASP A 186 -1.73 -16.85 -10.57
CA ASP A 186 -1.36 -18.05 -11.34
C ASP A 186 -2.50 -18.59 -12.21
N ASP A 187 -3.76 -18.21 -11.93
CA ASP A 187 -4.93 -18.55 -12.73
C ASP A 187 -5.24 -17.47 -13.80
N GLY A 188 -4.36 -16.47 -13.97
CA GLY A 188 -4.53 -15.37 -14.92
C GLY A 188 -5.58 -14.34 -14.52
N GLN A 189 -6.03 -14.34 -13.26
CA GLN A 189 -7.04 -13.40 -12.77
C GLN A 189 -6.38 -12.10 -12.27
N PRO A 190 -6.83 -10.91 -12.69
CA PRO A 190 -6.32 -9.66 -12.15
C PRO A 190 -6.72 -9.50 -10.68
N ARG A 191 -5.76 -9.13 -9.83
CA ARG A 191 -5.96 -9.03 -8.37
C ARG A 191 -5.79 -7.64 -7.79
N SER A 192 -5.59 -6.62 -8.62
CA SER A 192 -5.47 -5.25 -8.16
C SER A 192 -6.79 -4.70 -7.61
N TYR A 193 -6.70 -3.58 -6.89
CA TYR A 193 -7.90 -2.90 -6.41
C TYR A 193 -8.75 -2.26 -7.51
N LEU A 194 -8.19 -2.06 -8.71
CA LEU A 194 -8.92 -1.59 -9.90
C LEU A 194 -9.41 -2.75 -10.79
N ALA A 195 -9.17 -4.00 -10.40
CA ALA A 195 -9.56 -5.19 -11.15
C ALA A 195 -11.09 -5.27 -11.36
N SER A 196 -11.88 -4.85 -10.37
CA SER A 196 -13.34 -4.84 -10.40
C SER A 196 -13.91 -3.57 -9.79
N GLU A 197 -15.16 -3.26 -10.15
CA GLU A 197 -15.90 -2.16 -9.52
C GLU A 197 -16.16 -2.44 -8.04
N ASP A 198 -16.47 -3.68 -7.67
CA ASP A 198 -16.67 -4.09 -6.27
C ASP A 198 -15.45 -3.80 -5.37
N ASN A 199 -14.23 -4.01 -5.88
CA ASN A 199 -13.00 -3.69 -5.15
C ASN A 199 -12.86 -2.18 -4.96
N PHE A 200 -13.12 -1.42 -6.03
CA PHE A 200 -13.09 0.04 -5.99
C PHE A 200 -14.11 0.61 -5.01
N GLN A 201 -15.37 0.16 -5.06
CA GLN A 201 -16.43 0.65 -4.17
C GLN A 201 -16.17 0.30 -2.71
N PHE A 202 -15.61 -0.89 -2.43
CA PHE A 202 -15.20 -1.26 -1.08
C PHE A 202 -14.16 -0.28 -0.51
N LEU A 203 -13.10 0.02 -1.26
CA LEU A 203 -12.08 0.97 -0.82
C LEU A 203 -12.61 2.40 -0.72
N ARG A 204 -13.43 2.82 -1.70
CA ARG A 204 -14.08 4.13 -1.67
C ARG A 204 -14.91 4.29 -0.41
N GLU A 205 -15.64 3.27 0.01
CA GLU A 205 -16.41 3.34 1.25
C GLU A 205 -15.51 3.37 2.48
N MET A 206 -14.45 2.56 2.52
CA MET A 206 -13.47 2.62 3.61
C MET A 206 -12.85 4.02 3.72
N GLU A 207 -12.47 4.65 2.61
CA GLU A 207 -11.97 6.02 2.58
C GLU A 207 -13.02 7.00 3.10
N ARG A 208 -14.26 6.92 2.60
CA ARG A 208 -15.34 7.81 3.07
C ARG A 208 -15.59 7.73 4.57
N GLN A 209 -15.43 6.53 5.14
CA GLN A 209 -15.55 6.25 6.57
C GLN A 209 -14.26 6.53 7.38
N ASN A 210 -13.18 6.97 6.74
CA ASN A 210 -11.85 7.20 7.34
C ASN A 210 -11.25 5.94 7.98
N LEU A 211 -11.47 4.78 7.36
CA LEU A 211 -10.98 3.48 7.80
C LEU A 211 -9.65 3.07 7.17
N ILE A 212 -9.08 3.90 6.30
CA ILE A 212 -7.69 3.79 5.85
C ILE A 212 -6.93 4.97 6.45
N VAL A 213 -5.98 4.66 7.34
CA VAL A 213 -5.28 5.65 8.17
C VAL A 213 -3.81 5.68 7.77
N PRO A 214 -3.38 6.64 6.94
CA PRO A 214 -1.97 6.81 6.62
C PRO A 214 -1.24 7.51 7.77
N LEU A 215 -0.05 7.01 8.11
CA LEU A 215 0.76 7.45 9.24
C LEU A 215 2.22 7.62 8.83
N VAL A 216 2.83 8.71 9.27
CA VAL A 216 4.29 8.81 9.28
C VAL A 216 4.80 7.92 10.42
N GLY A 217 5.49 6.85 10.08
CA GLY A 217 5.88 5.80 11.02
C GLY A 217 7.18 5.13 10.62
N ASN A 218 8.16 5.18 11.51
CA ASN A 218 9.35 4.37 11.45
C ASN A 218 9.06 3.01 12.10
N PHE A 219 9.36 1.92 11.38
CA PHE A 219 9.19 0.56 11.89
C PHE A 219 9.99 0.29 13.17
N ALA A 220 11.18 0.87 13.29
CA ALA A 220 12.02 0.86 14.48
C ALA A 220 11.76 2.05 15.44
N GLY A 221 10.79 2.91 15.09
CA GLY A 221 10.37 4.07 15.86
C GLY A 221 9.67 3.68 17.16
N THR A 222 9.35 4.68 17.99
CA THR A 222 8.80 4.43 19.34
C THR A 222 7.33 4.77 19.46
N LYS A 223 6.71 5.31 18.40
CA LYS A 223 5.36 5.88 18.49
C LYS A 223 4.36 5.26 17.54
N ALA A 224 4.55 5.33 16.22
CA ALA A 224 3.44 5.09 15.27
C ALA A 224 2.81 3.69 15.39
N ILE A 225 3.62 2.63 15.32
CA ILE A 225 3.14 1.25 15.47
C ILE A 225 2.56 1.02 16.87
N ARG A 226 3.17 1.59 17.92
CA ARG A 226 2.71 1.42 19.31
C ARG A 226 1.38 2.14 19.57
N ALA A 227 1.18 3.32 18.98
CA ALA A 227 -0.07 4.06 19.08
C ALA A 227 -1.21 3.30 18.38
N ALA A 228 -0.95 2.77 17.18
CA ALA A 228 -1.89 1.87 16.52
C ALA A 228 -2.17 0.63 17.38
N ALA A 229 -1.14 -0.02 17.94
CA ALA A 229 -1.31 -1.17 18.84
C ALA A 229 -2.19 -0.86 20.05
N GLY A 230 -1.99 0.31 20.68
CA GLY A 230 -2.81 0.79 21.80
C GLY A 230 -4.27 0.94 21.41
N TYR A 231 -4.53 1.67 20.31
CA TYR A 231 -5.88 1.84 19.76
C TYR A 231 -6.56 0.49 19.48
N LEU A 232 -5.85 -0.46 18.86
CA LEU A 232 -6.42 -1.77 18.54
C LEU A 232 -6.77 -2.58 19.80
N LYS A 233 -5.96 -2.50 20.86
CA LYS A 233 -6.26 -3.16 22.15
C LYS A 233 -7.49 -2.55 22.82
N GLU A 234 -7.60 -1.23 22.84
CA GLU A 234 -8.77 -0.51 23.37
C GLU A 234 -10.06 -0.93 22.65
N HIS A 235 -9.96 -1.22 21.35
CA HIS A 235 -11.09 -1.63 20.51
C HIS A 235 -11.23 -3.15 20.34
N GLN A 236 -10.46 -3.94 21.09
CA GLN A 236 -10.47 -5.41 21.04
C GLN A 236 -10.32 -5.97 19.61
N ALA A 237 -9.52 -5.30 18.79
CA ALA A 237 -9.32 -5.63 17.38
C ALA A 237 -7.99 -6.38 17.20
N ILE A 238 -8.01 -7.41 16.35
CA ILE A 238 -6.85 -8.26 16.06
C ILE A 238 -6.28 -7.89 14.69
N VAL A 239 -4.96 -7.74 14.63
CA VAL A 239 -4.20 -7.63 13.38
C VAL A 239 -4.21 -8.97 12.67
N THR A 240 -4.81 -9.06 11.49
CA THR A 240 -4.80 -10.30 10.70
C THR A 240 -3.70 -10.31 9.67
N THR A 241 -3.27 -9.13 9.21
CA THR A 241 -2.26 -9.00 8.16
C THR A 241 -1.37 -7.80 8.41
N PHE A 242 -0.05 -7.98 8.24
CA PHE A 242 0.91 -6.88 8.21
C PHE A 242 1.84 -7.03 7.00
N TYR A 243 1.64 -6.20 5.97
CA TYR A 243 2.52 -6.11 4.82
C TYR A 243 3.70 -5.16 5.09
N THR A 244 4.93 -5.63 4.89
CA THR A 244 6.18 -4.92 5.23
C THR A 244 7.08 -4.68 4.03
N SER A 245 6.68 -5.06 2.81
CA SER A 245 7.53 -4.98 1.61
C SER A 245 8.93 -5.57 1.91
N ASN A 246 10.00 -4.95 1.44
CA ASN A 246 11.38 -5.34 1.74
C ASN A 246 11.99 -4.52 2.90
N VAL A 247 11.17 -3.85 3.72
CA VAL A 247 11.63 -2.98 4.82
C VAL A 247 12.54 -3.74 5.78
N GLU A 248 12.21 -4.99 6.09
CA GLU A 248 13.01 -5.81 7.01
C GLU A 248 14.47 -5.91 6.56
N GLN A 249 14.75 -6.03 5.25
CA GLN A 249 16.12 -6.08 4.74
C GLN A 249 16.93 -4.86 5.19
N TYR A 250 16.37 -3.65 5.04
CA TYR A 250 17.04 -2.42 5.47
C TYR A 250 17.24 -2.36 6.98
N LEU A 251 16.27 -2.82 7.77
CA LEU A 251 16.38 -2.80 9.24
C LEU A 251 17.45 -3.76 9.76
N PHE A 252 17.66 -4.90 9.09
CA PHE A 252 18.76 -5.83 9.40
C PHE A 252 20.12 -5.29 8.95
N ASP A 253 20.18 -4.51 7.87
CA ASP A 253 21.41 -3.87 7.40
C ASP A 253 21.80 -2.64 8.26
N GLN A 254 20.85 -2.07 9.01
CA GLN A 254 21.02 -0.85 9.83
C GLN A 254 21.17 -1.16 11.33
N GLY A 255 22.06 -2.08 11.69
CA GLY A 255 22.41 -2.33 13.10
C GLY A 255 21.29 -3.01 13.90
N ASP A 256 20.77 -2.34 14.93
CA ASP A 256 19.79 -2.90 15.88
C ASP A 256 18.33 -2.54 15.57
N ASP A 257 18.07 -1.80 14.48
CA ASP A 257 16.73 -1.36 14.07
C ASP A 257 15.72 -2.52 13.94
N TRP A 258 16.16 -3.67 13.42
CA TRP A 258 15.33 -4.87 13.34
C TRP A 258 14.85 -5.36 14.72
N GLN A 259 15.69 -5.26 15.77
CA GLN A 259 15.31 -5.66 17.13
C GLN A 259 14.21 -4.75 17.69
N ARG A 260 14.32 -3.44 17.42
CA ARG A 260 13.31 -2.45 17.81
C ARG A 260 12.01 -2.67 17.05
N PHE A 261 12.07 -2.99 15.75
CA PHE A 261 10.89 -3.37 14.99
C PHE A 261 10.21 -4.62 15.53
N TYR A 262 10.96 -5.67 15.86
CA TYR A 262 10.37 -6.90 16.40
C TYR A 262 9.81 -6.69 17.82
N THR A 263 10.40 -5.77 18.59
CA THR A 263 9.82 -5.29 19.84
C THR A 263 8.48 -4.57 19.61
N ASN A 264 8.36 -3.78 18.55
CA ASN A 264 7.10 -3.14 18.17
C ASN A 264 6.06 -4.17 17.68
N LEU A 265 6.46 -5.16 16.86
CA LEU A 265 5.58 -6.28 16.47
C LEU A 265 5.02 -7.00 17.70
N ALA A 266 5.85 -7.21 18.72
CA ALA A 266 5.46 -7.84 19.97
C ALA A 266 4.42 -7.04 20.79
N THR A 267 4.16 -5.78 20.44
CA THR A 267 3.11 -4.96 21.07
C THR A 267 1.74 -5.15 20.43
N LEU A 268 1.67 -5.65 19.19
CA LEU A 268 0.42 -5.75 18.42
C LEU A 268 -0.51 -6.84 18.98
N PRO A 269 -1.83 -6.61 18.99
CA PRO A 269 -2.80 -7.67 19.26
C PRO A 269 -2.89 -8.61 18.05
N VAL A 270 -2.29 -9.80 18.17
CA VAL A 270 -2.20 -10.83 17.12
C VAL A 270 -2.72 -12.17 17.63
N ASP A 271 -3.12 -13.05 16.72
CA ASP A 271 -3.45 -14.44 16.99
C ASP A 271 -2.62 -15.39 16.10
N SER A 272 -2.90 -16.69 16.15
CA SER A 272 -2.19 -17.71 15.39
C SER A 272 -2.38 -17.62 13.86
N TYR A 273 -3.32 -16.80 13.38
CA TYR A 273 -3.60 -16.59 11.96
C TYR A 273 -3.07 -15.24 11.46
N SER A 274 -2.58 -14.38 12.36
CA SER A 274 -1.95 -13.10 12.04
C SER A 274 -0.71 -13.30 11.18
N THR A 275 -0.77 -12.84 9.94
CA THR A 275 0.25 -13.11 8.93
C THR A 275 1.04 -11.84 8.61
N LEU A 276 2.37 -11.94 8.64
CA LEU A 276 3.28 -10.94 8.10
C LEU A 276 3.57 -11.28 6.65
N ILE A 277 3.43 -10.32 5.74
CA ILE A 277 3.78 -10.44 4.32
C ILE A 277 4.99 -9.56 4.03
N ARG A 278 6.03 -10.11 3.42
CA ARG A 278 7.24 -9.39 3.01
C ARG A 278 7.59 -9.70 1.56
N SER A 279 8.30 -8.80 0.92
CA SER A 279 8.96 -9.05 -0.37
C SER A 279 10.45 -9.23 -0.14
N SER A 280 11.06 -10.16 -0.87
CA SER A 280 12.49 -10.46 -0.75
C SER A 280 13.08 -10.76 -2.12
N HIS A 281 14.33 -10.37 -2.34
CA HIS A 281 15.09 -10.78 -3.54
C HIS A 281 15.62 -12.22 -3.46
N PHE A 282 15.44 -12.87 -2.31
CA PHE A 282 15.94 -14.21 -2.05
C PHE A 282 15.03 -14.96 -1.06
N ALA A 283 14.82 -16.24 -1.30
CA ALA A 283 14.37 -17.18 -0.28
C ALA A 283 14.94 -18.59 -0.56
N PRO A 284 15.38 -19.34 0.47
CA PRO A 284 15.85 -20.71 0.28
C PRO A 284 14.76 -21.61 -0.33
N GLY A 285 15.05 -22.27 -1.44
CA GLY A 285 14.10 -23.17 -2.12
C GLY A 285 12.94 -22.47 -2.84
N ALA A 286 12.90 -21.14 -2.82
CA ALA A 286 11.88 -20.34 -3.47
C ALA A 286 11.97 -20.41 -4.99
N ARG A 287 10.81 -20.44 -5.65
CA ARG A 287 10.74 -20.37 -7.11
C ARG A 287 10.68 -18.90 -7.51
N LEU A 288 11.81 -18.37 -7.99
CA LEU A 288 11.81 -17.04 -8.61
C LEU A 288 10.78 -17.01 -9.74
N ARG A 289 9.78 -16.13 -9.62
CA ARG A 289 8.78 -15.94 -10.66
C ARG A 289 9.44 -15.23 -11.85
N ARG A 290 9.06 -15.59 -13.07
CA ARG A 290 9.46 -14.87 -14.30
C ARG A 290 8.66 -13.58 -14.45
N VAL A 291 8.72 -12.72 -13.43
CA VAL A 291 8.14 -11.38 -13.44
C VAL A 291 9.31 -10.39 -13.34
N PRO A 292 9.36 -9.32 -14.15
CA PRO A 292 10.56 -8.48 -14.25
C PRO A 292 11.00 -7.76 -12.95
N SER A 293 10.17 -7.78 -11.90
CA SER A 293 10.44 -7.15 -10.60
C SER A 293 11.31 -8.00 -9.65
N ASN A 294 11.49 -9.30 -9.94
CA ASN A 294 12.40 -10.22 -9.21
C ASN A 294 12.15 -10.35 -7.69
N TYR A 295 10.92 -10.13 -7.20
CA TYR A 295 10.59 -10.37 -5.79
C TYR A 295 9.97 -11.75 -5.58
N VAL A 296 10.32 -12.38 -4.47
CA VAL A 296 9.57 -13.48 -3.87
C VAL A 296 8.68 -12.88 -2.79
N MET A 297 7.38 -13.12 -2.89
CA MET A 297 6.43 -12.74 -1.86
C MET A 297 6.39 -13.85 -0.81
N LEU A 298 6.60 -13.48 0.43
CA LEU A 298 6.78 -14.41 1.54
C LEU A 298 5.84 -14.05 2.67
N ARG A 299 5.32 -15.08 3.35
CA ARG A 299 4.43 -14.94 4.50
C ARG A 299 4.94 -15.76 5.69
N CYS A 300 4.75 -15.23 6.90
CA CYS A 300 4.95 -16.01 8.13
C CYS A 300 3.98 -15.59 9.24
N SER A 301 3.80 -16.45 10.24
CA SER A 301 3.04 -16.14 11.45
C SER A 301 3.74 -15.05 12.27
N ILE A 302 3.04 -13.94 12.56
CA ILE A 302 3.57 -12.87 13.42
C ILE A 302 3.84 -13.40 14.83
N ALA A 303 2.93 -14.23 15.35
CA ALA A 303 3.06 -14.82 16.68
C ALA A 303 4.32 -15.70 16.80
N ASP A 304 4.58 -16.55 15.80
CA ASP A 304 5.75 -17.42 15.81
C ASP A 304 7.05 -16.64 15.60
N LEU A 305 7.02 -15.61 14.75
CA LEU A 305 8.17 -14.73 14.53
C LEU A 305 8.56 -13.98 15.81
N VAL A 306 7.59 -13.40 16.52
CA VAL A 306 7.80 -12.74 17.81
C VAL A 306 8.31 -13.74 18.87
N LYS A 307 7.77 -14.96 18.89
CA LYS A 307 8.24 -16.02 19.79
C LYS A 307 9.70 -16.38 19.50
N ALA A 308 10.06 -16.63 18.25
CA ALA A 308 11.43 -16.95 17.84
C ALA A 308 12.41 -15.83 18.19
N PHE A 309 12.00 -14.58 18.04
CA PHE A 309 12.80 -13.42 18.47
C PHE A 309 13.05 -13.39 19.97
N ARG A 310 12.01 -13.58 20.79
CA ARG A 310 12.13 -13.64 22.26
C ARG A 310 13.02 -14.79 22.74
N GLU A 311 13.05 -15.88 21.99
CA GLU A 311 13.90 -17.06 22.25
C GLU A 311 15.34 -16.90 21.70
N GLY A 312 15.69 -15.76 21.09
CA GLY A 312 17.02 -15.53 20.53
C GLY A 312 17.33 -16.30 19.24
N ARG A 313 16.30 -16.84 18.57
CA ARG A 313 16.41 -17.62 17.32
C ARG A 313 16.45 -16.74 16.06
N ILE A 314 16.12 -15.46 16.17
CA ILE A 314 16.30 -14.46 15.10
C ILE A 314 17.55 -13.67 15.40
N GLN A 315 18.60 -13.84 14.61
CA GLN A 315 19.88 -13.14 14.78
C GLN A 315 20.28 -12.35 13.53
N ASN A 316 19.69 -12.69 12.38
CA ASN A 316 19.92 -12.04 11.10
C ASN A 316 18.69 -12.21 10.20
N TYR A 317 18.67 -11.48 9.08
CA TYR A 317 17.55 -11.51 8.13
C TYR A 317 17.28 -12.92 7.58
N TYR A 318 18.33 -13.72 7.39
CA TYR A 318 18.21 -15.08 6.89
C TYR A 318 17.34 -15.96 7.81
N ASN A 319 17.43 -15.81 9.14
CA ASN A 319 16.56 -16.53 10.07
C ASN A 319 15.08 -16.16 9.89
N ALA A 320 14.76 -14.88 9.66
CA ALA A 320 13.40 -14.43 9.40
C ALA A 320 12.86 -14.99 8.07
N ILE A 321 13.70 -15.01 7.02
CA ILE A 321 13.36 -15.59 5.73
C ILE A 321 13.10 -17.10 5.85
N GLN A 322 13.92 -17.85 6.60
CA GLN A 322 13.72 -19.29 6.81
C GLN A 322 12.40 -19.65 7.51
N MET A 323 11.81 -18.73 8.27
CA MET A 323 10.50 -18.93 8.88
C MET A 323 9.33 -18.65 7.93
N SER A 324 9.62 -18.21 6.71
CA SER A 324 8.60 -17.80 5.75
C SER A 324 8.26 -18.90 4.76
N GLN A 325 7.06 -18.80 4.20
CA GLN A 325 6.56 -19.63 3.10
C GLN A 325 6.12 -18.72 1.96
N GLU A 326 6.15 -19.24 0.72
CA GLU A 326 5.45 -18.61 -0.40
C GLU A 326 3.92 -18.70 -0.24
#